data_AF-A0ABD0RPP6-F1
#
_entry.id   AF-A0ABD0RPP6-F1
#
_cell.length_a   1.000
_cell.length_b   1.000
_cell.length_c   1.000
_cell.angle_alpha   90.00
_cell.angle_beta   90.00
_cell.angle_gamma   90.00
#
_symmetry.space_group_name_H-M   'P 1'
#
loop_
_entity.id
_entity.type
_entity.pdbx_description
1 polymer ?
#
loop_
_entity_poly.entity_id
_entity_poly.type
_entity_poly.pdbx_seq_one_letter_code
_entity_poly.pdbx_strand_id
1 'polypeptide(L)'
;VNIYVDAVINHMCGAGGGSGTHSSCGSYFDANSKDFPTVPYSYLDFNDGKCSTGSGNIENYGDIYQVRNCRLVGLLDLALEKDYVRGKVADYMNKLIDMGVAGFRVDACKHMWPGDLSAVYSRLHNLNTQWFPSGARPFIFQEPITSGEYTGIGRVTEFKYGAKLGNVIRKWNGEKLSYLK
;
A
#
# COMPACT_ATOMS: atom_id res chain seq x y z
N VAL A 1 21.08 2.09 -13.25
CA VAL A 1 20.31 1.13 -12.43
C VAL A 1 19.37 1.95 -11.58
N ASN A 2 18.08 1.66 -11.59
CA ASN A 2 17.07 2.44 -10.87
C ASN A 2 16.64 1.68 -9.61
N ILE A 3 16.24 2.41 -8.57
CA ILE A 3 15.73 1.86 -7.31
C ILE A 3 14.22 2.11 -7.24
N TYR A 4 13.46 1.08 -6.90
CA TYR A 4 12.02 1.16 -6.64
C TYR A 4 11.78 0.69 -5.21
N VAL A 5 11.13 1.53 -4.40
CA VAL A 5 10.89 1.23 -2.98
C VAL A 5 9.57 0.50 -2.82
N ASP A 6 9.55 -0.49 -1.93
CA ASP A 6 8.30 -1.09 -1.46
C ASP A 6 7.67 -0.18 -0.39
N ALA A 7 6.59 0.49 -0.77
CA ALA A 7 5.89 1.47 0.04
C ALA A 7 4.71 0.81 0.77
N VAL A 8 4.94 0.48 2.04
CA VAL A 8 3.91 0.00 2.97
C VAL A 8 3.19 1.19 3.58
N ILE A 9 2.05 1.57 2.98
CA ILE A 9 1.33 2.81 3.31
C ILE A 9 -0.15 2.61 3.65
N ASN A 10 -0.64 1.36 3.59
CA ASN A 10 -2.00 1.02 4.02
C ASN A 10 -2.14 1.00 5.53
N HIS A 11 -1.15 0.45 6.22
CA HIS A 11 -1.24 0.07 7.62
C HIS A 11 0.05 0.36 8.38
N MET A 12 -0.05 0.37 9.71
CA MET A 12 1.09 0.30 10.63
C MET A 12 1.28 -1.16 11.12
N CYS A 13 1.81 -1.38 12.32
CA CYS A 13 1.98 -2.74 12.83
C CYS A 13 0.64 -3.43 13.17
N GLY A 14 0.70 -4.71 13.52
CA GLY A 14 -0.46 -5.46 14.02
C GLY A 14 -0.98 -4.87 15.34
N ALA A 15 -2.30 -4.86 15.52
CA ALA A 15 -2.97 -4.38 16.73
C ALA A 15 -2.52 -5.13 18.01
N GLY A 16 -2.07 -6.39 17.85
CA GLY A 16 -1.46 -7.19 18.92
C GLY A 16 0.06 -6.99 19.10
N GLY A 17 0.65 -5.97 18.47
CA GLY A 17 2.10 -5.73 18.46
C GLY A 17 2.71 -5.26 19.79
N GLY A 18 1.87 -5.00 20.80
CA GLY A 18 2.29 -4.50 22.10
C GLY A 18 2.75 -3.04 22.07
N SER A 19 3.50 -2.65 23.10
CA SER A 19 4.09 -1.33 23.24
C SER A 19 5.55 -1.44 23.63
N GLY A 20 6.38 -0.53 23.14
CA GLY A 20 7.80 -0.47 23.45
C GLY A 20 8.62 0.07 22.30
N THR A 21 9.92 -0.22 22.35
CA THR A 21 10.93 0.21 21.38
C THR A 21 11.50 -0.97 20.58
N HIS A 22 10.79 -2.11 20.53
CA HIS A 22 11.13 -3.28 19.72
C HIS A 22 10.86 -3.05 18.23
N SER A 23 11.42 -1.97 17.70
CA SER A 23 11.38 -1.55 16.30
C SER A 23 12.81 -1.50 15.75
N SER A 24 12.96 -1.53 14.42
CA SER A 24 14.26 -1.61 13.76
C SER A 24 15.19 -0.42 14.02
N CYS A 25 14.65 0.73 14.41
CA CYS A 25 15.40 1.94 14.73
C CYS A 25 15.18 2.43 16.17
N GLY A 26 14.68 1.56 17.07
CA GLY A 26 14.45 1.90 18.48
C GLY A 26 13.37 2.95 18.75
N SER A 27 12.58 3.31 17.73
CA SER A 27 11.41 4.19 17.89
C SER A 27 10.38 3.54 18.80
N TYR A 28 9.83 4.34 19.72
CA TYR A 28 8.71 3.92 20.56
C TYR A 28 7.41 3.87 19.74
N PHE A 29 6.56 2.89 20.07
CA PHE A 29 5.18 2.84 19.64
C PHE A 29 4.31 2.13 20.69
N ASP A 30 3.01 2.33 20.64
CA ASP A 30 2.00 1.55 21.36
C ASP A 30 0.85 1.18 20.42
N ALA A 31 0.82 -0.08 20.00
CA ALA A 31 -0.22 -0.58 19.11
C ALA A 31 -1.60 -0.63 19.79
N ASN A 32 -1.66 -0.79 21.12
CA ASN A 32 -2.93 -0.91 21.85
C ASN A 32 -3.65 0.44 21.89
N SER A 33 -2.91 1.51 22.18
CA SER A 33 -3.44 2.89 22.16
C SER A 33 -3.35 3.57 20.79
N LYS A 34 -2.72 2.92 19.80
CA LYS A 34 -2.44 3.42 18.46
C LYS A 34 -1.62 4.72 18.48
N ASP A 35 -0.63 4.76 19.36
CA ASP A 35 0.31 5.87 19.46
C ASP A 35 1.61 5.53 18.74
N PHE A 36 1.92 6.30 17.70
CA PHE A 36 3.13 6.17 16.88
C PHE A 36 3.86 7.52 16.83
N PRO A 37 4.48 7.97 17.93
CA PRO A 37 4.90 9.36 18.11
C PRO A 37 6.03 9.81 17.17
N THR A 38 6.80 8.89 16.58
CA THR A 38 7.82 9.25 15.59
C THR A 38 7.20 9.79 14.28
N VAL A 39 5.93 9.47 13.97
CA VAL A 39 5.27 9.94 12.75
C VAL A 39 4.65 11.34 12.86
N PRO A 40 4.06 11.82 13.97
CA PRO A 40 3.25 11.21 15.03
C PRO A 40 1.82 10.84 14.59
N TYR A 41 1.46 9.56 14.61
CA TYR A 41 0.05 9.15 14.48
C TYR A 41 -0.56 8.83 15.83
N SER A 42 -1.86 9.10 15.95
CA SER A 42 -2.68 8.75 17.13
C SER A 42 -3.84 7.86 16.71
N TYR A 43 -4.63 7.39 17.70
CA TYR A 43 -5.86 6.63 17.44
C TYR A 43 -6.85 7.30 16.47
N LEU A 44 -6.78 8.63 16.28
CA LEU A 44 -7.61 9.38 15.34
C LEU A 44 -7.22 9.14 13.88
N ASP A 45 -6.04 8.59 13.62
CA ASP A 45 -5.46 8.42 12.29
C ASP A 45 -5.66 7.01 11.72
N PHE A 46 -6.49 6.21 12.39
CA PHE A 46 -6.81 4.84 12.01
C PHE A 46 -8.32 4.67 11.77
N ASN A 47 -8.69 3.68 10.96
CA ASN A 47 -10.07 3.41 10.53
C ASN A 47 -10.94 2.68 11.58
N ASP A 48 -10.55 2.66 12.85
CA ASP A 48 -11.29 2.00 13.92
C ASP A 48 -12.78 2.37 13.98
N GLY A 49 -13.12 3.65 13.78
CA GLY A 49 -14.51 4.12 13.76
C GLY A 49 -15.22 3.96 12.42
N LYS A 50 -14.49 3.62 11.35
CA LYS A 50 -14.99 3.48 9.96
C LYS A 50 -15.25 2.03 9.60
N CYS A 51 -14.48 1.10 10.17
CA CYS A 51 -14.72 -0.32 10.02
C CYS A 51 -16.02 -0.72 10.73
N SER A 52 -16.90 -1.42 10.01
CA SER A 52 -18.21 -1.84 10.51
C SER A 52 -18.28 -3.32 10.94
N THR A 53 -17.16 -4.05 10.87
CA THR A 53 -17.13 -5.49 11.25
C THR A 53 -17.00 -5.65 12.76
N GLY A 54 -17.54 -6.74 13.30
CA GLY A 54 -17.53 -7.00 14.74
C GLY A 54 -16.12 -7.23 15.30
N SER A 55 -15.21 -7.80 14.49
CA SER A 55 -13.82 -8.01 14.90
C SER A 55 -12.90 -6.81 14.62
N GLY A 56 -13.36 -5.82 13.85
CA GLY A 56 -12.51 -4.76 13.30
C GLY A 56 -11.58 -5.22 12.16
N ASN A 57 -11.66 -6.49 11.74
CA ASN A 57 -10.88 -7.06 10.65
C ASN A 57 -11.73 -7.27 9.40
N ILE A 58 -11.06 -7.49 8.28
CA ILE A 58 -11.70 -7.98 7.05
C ILE A 58 -12.18 -9.43 7.29
N GLU A 59 -13.47 -9.66 7.13
CA GLU A 59 -14.14 -10.94 7.35
C GLU A 59 -14.70 -11.54 6.04
N ASN A 60 -15.01 -10.69 5.06
CA ASN A 60 -15.61 -11.02 3.78
C ASN A 60 -15.04 -10.13 2.66
N TYR A 61 -14.25 -10.73 1.77
CA TYR A 61 -13.65 -10.05 0.62
C TYR A 61 -14.64 -9.66 -0.49
N GLY A 62 -15.89 -10.12 -0.41
CA GLY A 62 -16.97 -9.70 -1.31
C GLY A 62 -17.56 -8.34 -0.96
N ASP A 63 -17.29 -7.80 0.22
CA ASP A 63 -17.70 -6.47 0.64
C ASP A 63 -16.51 -5.51 0.57
N ILE A 64 -16.59 -4.57 -0.37
CA ILE A 64 -15.49 -3.65 -0.67
C ILE A 64 -15.23 -2.65 0.46
N TYR A 65 -16.23 -2.33 1.28
CA TYR A 65 -16.08 -1.36 2.35
C TYR A 65 -15.22 -1.93 3.47
N GLN A 66 -15.45 -3.17 3.89
CA GLN A 66 -14.56 -3.79 4.86
C GLN A 66 -13.17 -4.03 4.28
N VAL A 67 -13.05 -4.43 3.00
CA VAL A 67 -11.75 -4.66 2.37
C VAL A 67 -10.85 -3.42 2.43
N ARG A 68 -11.44 -2.21 2.38
CA ARG A 68 -10.71 -0.93 2.34
C ARG A 68 -10.74 -0.10 3.62
N ASN A 69 -11.53 -0.48 4.62
CA ASN A 69 -11.68 0.28 5.87
C ASN A 69 -11.40 -0.56 7.11
N CYS A 70 -11.24 -1.87 6.99
CA CYS A 70 -10.99 -2.77 8.12
C CYS A 70 -9.58 -3.35 8.06
N ARG A 71 -9.11 -3.83 9.22
CA ARG A 71 -7.75 -4.33 9.37
C ARG A 71 -7.51 -5.58 8.52
N LEU A 72 -6.50 -5.51 7.66
CA LEU A 72 -5.95 -6.67 6.96
C LEU A 72 -5.20 -7.54 7.99
N VAL A 73 -5.76 -8.71 8.35
CA VAL A 73 -5.16 -9.67 9.30
C VAL A 73 -4.66 -9.03 10.61
N GLY A 74 -5.40 -8.05 11.13
CA GLY A 74 -5.07 -7.37 12.39
C GLY A 74 -4.11 -6.19 12.25
N LEU A 75 -3.65 -5.85 11.05
CA LEU A 75 -2.80 -4.68 10.81
C LEU A 75 -3.58 -3.39 10.99
N LEU A 76 -3.05 -2.46 11.79
CA LEU A 76 -3.69 -1.19 12.11
C LEU A 76 -3.86 -0.33 10.85
N ASP A 77 -5.11 -0.20 10.39
CA ASP A 77 -5.47 0.37 9.10
C ASP A 77 -5.55 1.90 9.16
N LEU A 78 -4.76 2.58 8.31
CA LEU A 78 -4.66 4.04 8.32
C LEU A 78 -5.88 4.70 7.67
N ALA A 79 -6.35 5.80 8.26
CA ALA A 79 -7.45 6.60 7.74
C ALA A 79 -6.96 7.52 6.59
N LEU A 80 -6.64 6.91 5.44
CA LEU A 80 -6.10 7.58 4.27
C LEU A 80 -7.04 8.61 3.63
N GLU A 81 -8.32 8.69 4.02
CA GLU A 81 -9.18 9.80 3.62
C GLU A 81 -8.76 11.14 4.25
N LYS A 82 -8.06 11.09 5.40
CA LYS A 82 -7.67 12.29 6.16
C LYS A 82 -6.49 12.97 5.50
N ASP A 83 -6.61 14.29 5.32
CA ASP A 83 -5.54 15.11 4.74
C ASP A 83 -4.22 14.98 5.49
N TYR A 84 -4.27 14.94 6.82
CA TYR A 84 -3.09 14.74 7.68
C TYR A 84 -2.34 13.43 7.36
N VAL A 85 -3.07 12.32 7.27
CA VAL A 85 -2.48 11.00 6.97
C VAL A 85 -1.89 10.98 5.56
N ARG A 86 -2.62 11.52 4.57
CA ARG A 86 -2.10 11.66 3.19
C ARG A 86 -0.83 12.51 3.14
N GLY A 87 -0.79 13.61 3.90
CA GLY A 87 0.38 14.48 4.01
C GLY A 87 1.59 13.72 4.54
N LYS A 88 1.44 13.01 5.65
CA LYS A 88 2.51 12.21 6.25
C LYS A 88 3.03 11.11 5.33
N VAL A 89 2.14 10.41 4.62
CA VAL A 89 2.53 9.42 3.62
C VAL A 89 3.27 10.07 2.45
N ALA A 90 2.76 11.19 1.93
CA ALA A 90 3.40 11.92 0.84
C ALA A 90 4.79 12.46 1.24
N ASP A 91 4.94 12.98 2.47
CA ASP A 91 6.23 13.46 3.01
C ASP A 91 7.28 12.33 3.03
N TYR A 92 6.88 11.15 3.50
CA TYR A 92 7.74 9.96 3.49
C TYR A 92 8.17 9.58 2.05
N MET A 93 7.23 9.51 1.12
CA MET A 93 7.52 9.15 -0.26
C MET A 93 8.35 10.23 -0.98
N ASN A 94 8.07 11.51 -0.76
CA ASN A 94 8.81 12.64 -1.32
C ASN A 94 10.25 12.65 -0.81
N LYS A 95 10.47 12.37 0.47
CA LYS A 95 11.83 12.23 1.01
C LYS A 95 12.63 11.16 0.27
N LEU A 96 12.00 10.05 -0.13
CA LEU A 96 12.64 9.01 -0.94
C LEU A 96 12.86 9.44 -2.39
N ILE A 97 11.90 10.14 -3.00
CA ILE A 97 12.04 10.71 -4.36
C ILE A 97 13.24 11.67 -4.39
N ASP A 98 13.34 12.55 -3.40
CA ASP A 98 14.41 13.54 -3.28
C ASP A 98 15.78 12.85 -3.10
N MET A 99 15.82 11.68 -2.44
CA MET A 99 17.02 10.83 -2.36
C MET A 99 17.38 10.12 -3.69
N GLY A 100 16.50 10.13 -4.69
CA GLY A 100 16.77 9.61 -6.04
C GLY A 100 16.11 8.29 -6.42
N VAL A 101 15.10 7.81 -5.66
CA VAL A 101 14.35 6.61 -6.08
C VAL A 101 13.54 6.91 -7.34
N ALA A 102 13.38 5.91 -8.21
CA ALA A 102 12.68 6.06 -9.49
C ALA A 102 11.18 5.80 -9.41
N GLY A 103 10.70 5.23 -8.30
CA GLY A 103 9.30 4.86 -8.14
C GLY A 103 9.02 3.94 -6.97
N PHE A 104 7.80 3.43 -6.92
CA PHE A 104 7.26 2.68 -5.79
C PHE A 104 6.44 1.47 -6.22
N ARG A 105 6.68 0.34 -5.55
CA ARG A 105 5.70 -0.74 -5.41
C ARG A 105 4.78 -0.35 -4.26
N VAL A 106 3.49 -0.19 -4.50
CA VAL A 106 2.55 0.19 -3.45
C VAL A 106 1.88 -1.07 -2.91
N ASP A 107 2.28 -1.43 -1.69
CA ASP A 107 1.81 -2.61 -0.96
C ASP A 107 0.31 -2.56 -0.68
N ALA A 108 -0.33 -3.73 -0.65
CA ALA A 108 -1.69 -3.89 -0.18
C ALA A 108 -2.70 -2.92 -0.84
N CYS A 109 -2.46 -2.50 -2.09
CA CYS A 109 -3.24 -1.41 -2.69
C CYS A 109 -4.73 -1.73 -2.83
N LYS A 110 -5.09 -3.03 -2.91
CA LYS A 110 -6.48 -3.50 -2.83
C LYS A 110 -7.23 -2.88 -1.64
N HIS A 111 -6.52 -2.73 -0.53
CA HIS A 111 -7.05 -2.31 0.78
C HIS A 111 -7.11 -0.79 0.94
N MET A 112 -6.76 -0.04 -0.10
CA MET A 112 -6.85 1.42 -0.11
C MET A 112 -7.83 1.88 -1.19
N TRP A 113 -8.55 2.98 -0.97
CA TRP A 113 -9.40 3.52 -2.03
C TRP A 113 -8.56 4.13 -3.16
N PRO A 114 -8.89 3.90 -4.44
CA PRO A 114 -8.20 4.52 -5.56
C PRO A 114 -8.16 6.06 -5.47
N GLY A 115 -9.23 6.67 -4.93
CA GLY A 115 -9.30 8.11 -4.71
C GLY A 115 -8.31 8.61 -3.66
N ASP A 116 -8.10 7.86 -2.58
CA ASP A 116 -7.13 8.20 -1.54
C ASP A 116 -5.70 8.09 -2.07
N LEU A 117 -5.41 7.02 -2.82
CA LEU A 117 -4.13 6.83 -3.50
C LEU A 117 -3.84 7.93 -4.52
N SER A 118 -4.83 8.29 -5.35
CA SER A 118 -4.72 9.41 -6.28
C SER A 118 -4.38 10.71 -5.56
N ALA A 119 -5.03 10.98 -4.42
CA ALA A 119 -4.78 12.16 -3.60
C ALA A 119 -3.35 12.17 -3.02
N VAL A 120 -2.81 11.02 -2.62
CA VAL A 120 -1.39 10.89 -2.21
C VAL A 120 -0.47 11.11 -3.41
N TYR A 121 -0.70 10.44 -4.54
CA TYR A 121 0.18 10.50 -5.72
C TYR A 121 0.24 11.90 -6.33
N SER A 122 -0.85 12.67 -6.25
CA SER A 122 -0.91 14.06 -6.70
C SER A 122 0.03 15.00 -5.93
N ARG A 123 0.43 14.63 -4.71
CA ARG A 123 1.36 15.39 -3.85
C ARG A 123 2.82 15.00 -4.06
N LEU A 124 3.08 13.95 -4.84
CA LEU A 124 4.43 13.48 -5.03
C LEU A 124 5.23 14.44 -5.91
N HIS A 125 6.48 14.68 -5.56
CA HIS A 125 7.43 15.41 -6.38
C HIS A 125 7.65 14.71 -7.73
N ASN A 126 8.15 15.47 -8.70
CA ASN A 126 8.84 14.87 -9.83
C ASN A 126 10.16 14.28 -9.36
N LEU A 127 10.71 13.34 -10.12
CA LEU A 127 11.98 12.69 -9.82
C LEU A 127 13.13 13.69 -9.79
N ASN A 128 14.12 13.41 -8.95
CA ASN A 128 15.28 14.28 -8.75
C ASN A 128 16.03 14.53 -10.08
N THR A 129 16.18 15.80 -10.45
CA THR A 129 16.74 16.22 -11.74
C THR A 129 18.24 16.01 -11.89
N GLN A 130 18.93 15.59 -10.81
CA GLN A 130 20.31 15.14 -10.90
C GLN A 130 20.46 13.87 -11.76
N TRP A 131 19.45 13.00 -11.75
CA TRP A 131 19.49 11.70 -12.44
C TRP A 131 18.38 11.49 -13.46
N PHE A 132 17.31 12.29 -13.40
CA PHE A 132 16.14 12.16 -14.27
C PHE A 132 15.85 13.46 -15.05
N PRO A 133 15.23 13.38 -16.23
CA PRO A 133 14.76 14.56 -16.95
C PRO A 133 13.77 15.38 -16.12
N SER A 134 13.78 16.71 -16.30
CA SER A 134 12.79 17.59 -15.66
C SER A 134 11.37 17.16 -16.01
N GLY A 135 10.51 17.11 -14.99
CA GLY A 135 9.11 16.68 -15.14
C GLY A 135 8.89 15.16 -15.10
N ALA A 136 9.92 14.34 -14.97
CA ALA A 136 9.75 12.89 -14.85
C ALA A 136 8.96 12.53 -13.57
N ARG A 137 7.90 11.73 -13.71
CA ARG A 137 7.07 11.25 -12.60
C ARG A 137 7.61 9.93 -12.03
N PRO A 138 7.47 9.67 -10.72
CA PRO A 138 7.81 8.37 -10.15
C PRO A 138 6.98 7.26 -10.80
N PHE A 139 7.62 6.14 -11.10
CA PHE A 139 6.93 4.97 -11.61
C PHE A 139 6.13 4.29 -10.49
N ILE A 140 4.82 4.25 -10.62
CA ILE A 140 3.93 3.61 -9.64
C ILE A 140 3.45 2.28 -10.20
N PHE A 141 3.63 1.21 -9.43
CA PHE A 141 3.00 -0.07 -9.67
C PHE A 141 2.41 -0.60 -8.38
N GLN A 142 1.17 -1.07 -8.48
CA GLN A 142 0.31 -1.30 -7.33
C GLN A 142 -0.02 -2.79 -7.26
N GLU A 143 -0.37 -3.27 -6.08
CA GLU A 143 -0.76 -4.67 -5.85
C GLU A 143 -2.29 -4.90 -5.71
N PRO A 144 -3.12 -4.68 -6.75
CA PRO A 144 -4.54 -4.97 -6.66
C PRO A 144 -4.83 -6.40 -7.15
N ILE A 145 -5.95 -6.97 -6.70
CA ILE A 145 -6.45 -8.23 -7.27
C ILE A 145 -7.45 -7.97 -8.40
N THR A 146 -8.09 -6.79 -8.43
CA THR A 146 -8.94 -6.33 -9.53
C THR A 146 -8.27 -5.13 -10.19
N SER A 147 -7.70 -5.34 -11.38
CA SER A 147 -6.82 -4.38 -12.04
C SER A 147 -7.51 -3.07 -12.46
N GLY A 148 -8.76 -3.14 -12.91
CA GLY A 148 -9.44 -2.03 -13.59
C GLY A 148 -9.62 -0.75 -12.77
N GLU A 149 -9.74 -0.84 -11.44
CA GLU A 149 -9.95 0.33 -10.57
C GLU A 149 -8.67 1.18 -10.37
N TYR A 150 -7.49 0.59 -10.59
CA TYR A 150 -6.20 1.18 -10.22
C TYR A 150 -5.33 1.52 -11.43
N THR A 151 -5.66 1.04 -12.63
CA THR A 151 -4.87 1.30 -13.85
C THR A 151 -4.81 2.78 -14.25
N GLY A 152 -5.79 3.59 -13.83
CA GLY A 152 -5.81 5.03 -14.09
C GLY A 152 -4.78 5.83 -13.30
N ILE A 153 -4.25 5.27 -12.21
CA ILE A 153 -3.35 5.95 -11.26
C ILE A 153 -1.96 5.32 -11.17
N GLY A 154 -1.70 4.29 -11.98
CA GLY A 154 -0.42 3.60 -12.04
C GLY A 154 -0.55 2.24 -12.71
N ARG A 155 0.57 1.51 -12.81
CA ARG A 155 0.52 0.09 -13.22
C ARG A 155 -0.01 -0.77 -12.08
N VAL A 156 -0.35 -2.01 -12.41
CA VAL A 156 -0.89 -3.00 -11.47
C VAL A 156 -0.16 -4.33 -11.67
N THR A 157 0.07 -5.07 -10.59
CA THR A 157 0.64 -6.42 -10.66
C THR A 157 -0.39 -7.40 -11.19
N GLU A 158 -0.11 -8.03 -12.33
CA GLU A 158 -1.01 -9.02 -12.93
C GLU A 158 -0.73 -10.41 -12.36
N PHE A 159 -1.33 -10.72 -11.21
CA PHE A 159 -1.17 -12.01 -10.54
C PHE A 159 -1.60 -13.20 -11.41
N LYS A 160 -2.57 -13.01 -12.32
CA LYS A 160 -3.02 -14.09 -13.21
C LYS A 160 -1.93 -14.50 -14.20
N TYR A 161 -1.00 -13.60 -14.53
CA TYR A 161 0.10 -13.91 -15.45
C TYR A 161 0.94 -15.07 -14.93
N GLY A 162 1.48 -14.94 -13.71
CA GLY A 162 2.29 -15.97 -13.08
C GLY A 162 1.51 -17.25 -12.78
N ALA A 163 0.28 -17.11 -12.27
CA ALA A 163 -0.57 -18.25 -11.96
C ALA A 163 -0.89 -19.09 -13.22
N LYS A 164 -1.27 -18.42 -14.32
CA LYS A 164 -1.60 -19.08 -15.59
C LYS A 164 -0.38 -19.70 -16.25
N LEU A 165 0.72 -18.95 -16.34
CA LEU A 165 1.97 -19.45 -16.91
C LEU A 165 2.47 -20.66 -16.11
N GLY A 166 2.38 -20.62 -14.78
CA GLY A 166 2.72 -21.74 -13.91
C GLY A 166 1.90 -23.00 -14.21
N ASN A 167 0.57 -22.88 -14.34
CA ASN A 167 -0.30 -24.00 -14.70
C ASN A 167 0.09 -24.62 -16.05
N VAL A 168 0.34 -23.79 -17.06
CA VAL A 168 0.75 -24.21 -18.40
C VAL A 168 2.08 -24.96 -18.37
N ILE A 169 3.12 -24.38 -17.76
CA ILE A 169 4.46 -24.98 -17.73
C ILE A 169 4.45 -26.30 -16.94
N ARG A 170 3.66 -26.39 -15.86
CA ARG A 170 3.51 -27.60 -15.05
C ARG A 170 2.57 -28.64 -15.67
N LYS A 171 1.91 -28.33 -16.79
CA LYS A 171 0.88 -29.18 -17.46
C LYS A 171 -0.27 -29.56 -16.54
N TRP A 172 -0.60 -28.70 -15.56
CA TRP A 172 -1.73 -28.93 -14.67
C TRP A 172 -3.03 -28.82 -15.44
N ASN A 173 -4.04 -29.59 -15.04
CA ASN A 173 -5.39 -29.58 -15.64
C ASN A 173 -5.39 -29.75 -17.18
N GLY A 174 -4.37 -30.42 -17.74
CA GLY A 174 -4.24 -30.62 -19.19
C GLY A 174 -3.86 -29.37 -19.98
N GLU A 175 -3.39 -28.31 -19.31
CA GLU A 175 -2.95 -27.09 -19.98
C GLU A 175 -1.69 -27.29 -20.84
N LYS A 176 -1.59 -26.54 -21.95
CA LYS A 176 -0.53 -26.64 -22.96
C LYS A 176 0.00 -25.27 -23.34
N LEU A 177 1.26 -25.21 -23.77
CA LEU A 177 1.91 -23.98 -24.25
C LEU A 177 1.10 -23.31 -25.37
N SER A 178 0.47 -24.08 -26.24
CA SER A 178 -0.38 -23.58 -27.33
C SER A 178 -1.66 -22.87 -26.86
N TYR A 179 -1.97 -22.86 -25.56
CA TYR A 179 -3.11 -22.15 -24.98
C TYR A 179 -2.75 -20.74 -24.50
N LEU A 180 -1.46 -20.40 -24.42
CA LEU A 180 -1.01 -19.04 -24.19
C LEU A 180 -1.15 -18.26 -25.51
N LYS A 181 -1.98 -17.21 -25.48
CA LYS A 181 -2.15 -16.26 -26.59
C LYS A 181 -1.58 -14.92 -26.19
#